data_AF-A0A6S7J624-F1
#
_entry.id   AF-A0A6S7J624-F1
#
_cell.length_a   1.000
_cell.length_b   1.000
_cell.length_c   1.000
_cell.angle_alpha   90.00
_cell.angle_beta   90.00
_cell.angle_gamma   90.00
#
_symmetry.space_group_name_H-M   'P 1'
#
loop_
_entity.id
_entity.type
_entity.pdbx_description
1 polymer ?
#
loop_
_entity_poly.entity_id
_entity_poly.type
_entity_poly.pdbx_seq_one_letter_code
_entity_poly.pdbx_strand_id
1 'polypeptide(L)'
;MLKETGEKYPPPDNCQHLITVMVNEEIWDLLSKKSRTVDLGFQKVQGPFMQELSTLTILANRLLKDVKNNKNTNICDVLQQLMDGIVLLGNANWNLIMKRQEFIKSDLNPPYT
;
A
#
# COMPACT_ATOMS: atom_id res chain seq x y z
N MET A 1 -5.22 -7.94 17.11
CA MET A 1 -5.03 -6.48 17.09
C MET A 1 -4.94 -5.90 15.67
N LEU A 2 -4.05 -6.31 14.76
CA LEU A 2 -4.00 -5.76 13.37
C LEU A 2 -5.13 -6.22 12.41
N LYS A 3 -5.83 -7.33 12.70
CA LYS A 3 -6.94 -7.80 11.86
C LYS A 3 -8.20 -6.93 12.01
N GLU A 4 -8.40 -6.29 13.17
CA GLU A 4 -9.63 -5.54 13.48
C GLU A 4 -9.69 -4.18 12.79
N THR A 5 -8.55 -3.62 12.36
CA THR A 5 -8.49 -2.35 11.62
C THR A 5 -8.79 -2.49 10.13
N GLY A 6 -8.53 -3.66 9.55
CA GLY A 6 -8.73 -3.91 8.12
C GLY A 6 -10.19 -3.90 7.67
N GLU A 7 -11.11 -4.36 8.53
CA GLU A 7 -12.55 -4.34 8.25
C GLU A 7 -13.18 -2.97 8.53
N LYS A 8 -12.58 -2.17 9.41
CA LYS A 8 -13.13 -0.88 9.84
C LYS A 8 -13.03 0.20 8.77
N TYR A 9 -12.00 0.12 7.92
CA TYR A 9 -11.70 1.13 6.90
C TYR A 9 -11.33 0.47 5.57
N PRO A 10 -12.32 -0.07 4.85
CA PRO A 10 -12.07 -0.64 3.53
C PRO A 10 -11.55 0.43 2.56
N PRO A 11 -10.77 0.04 1.53
CA PRO A 11 -10.38 0.95 0.46
C PRO A 11 -11.61 1.67 -0.13
N PRO A 12 -11.52 3.00 -0.39
CA PRO A 12 -12.57 3.71 -1.08
C PRO A 12 -12.91 3.08 -2.43
N ASP A 13 -14.16 3.18 -2.89
CA ASP A 13 -14.61 2.59 -4.16
C ASP A 13 -13.81 3.09 -5.38
N ASN A 14 -13.29 4.32 -5.33
CA ASN A 14 -12.44 4.91 -6.37
C ASN A 14 -10.95 4.58 -6.20
N CYS A 15 -10.57 3.84 -5.16
CA CYS A 15 -9.20 3.47 -4.80
C CYS A 15 -9.09 1.98 -4.41
N GLN A 16 -9.80 1.10 -5.13
CA GLN A 16 -9.83 -0.36 -4.86
C GLN A 16 -8.46 -1.03 -4.85
N HIS A 17 -7.47 -0.43 -5.51
CA HIS A 17 -6.10 -0.92 -5.59
C HIS A 17 -5.24 -0.58 -4.35
N LEU A 18 -5.81 0.04 -3.31
CA LEU A 18 -5.15 0.23 -2.01
C LEU A 18 -5.14 -1.07 -1.19
N ILE A 19 -4.69 -2.16 -1.81
CA ILE A 19 -4.59 -3.50 -1.22
C ILE A 19 -3.15 -4.01 -1.31
N THR A 20 -2.84 -5.04 -0.54
CA THR A 20 -1.55 -5.73 -0.64
C THR A 20 -1.40 -6.36 -2.02
N VAL A 21 -0.29 -6.02 -2.70
CA VAL A 21 0.01 -6.61 -4.00
C VAL A 21 0.47 -8.06 -3.82
N MET A 22 -0.22 -8.96 -4.51
CA MET A 22 0.13 -10.37 -4.59
C MET A 22 0.88 -10.66 -5.89
N VAL A 23 1.71 -11.70 -5.87
CA VAL A 23 2.35 -12.22 -7.08
C VAL A 23 1.31 -13.01 -7.87
N ASN A 24 1.29 -12.86 -9.19
CA ASN A 24 0.41 -13.62 -10.07
C ASN A 24 0.65 -15.13 -9.89
N GLU A 25 -0.42 -15.93 -9.91
CA GLU A 25 -0.34 -17.38 -9.67
C GLU A 25 0.65 -18.09 -10.62
N GLU A 26 0.65 -17.72 -11.90
CA GLU A 26 1.57 -18.26 -12.91
C GLU A 26 3.05 -18.04 -12.56
N ILE A 27 3.37 -16.89 -11.96
CA ILE A 27 4.73 -16.58 -11.51
C ILE A 27 5.00 -17.27 -10.17
N TRP A 28 4.01 -17.24 -9.28
CA TRP A 28 4.09 -17.84 -7.95
C TRP A 28 4.50 -19.30 -8.00
N ASP A 29 3.88 -20.06 -8.92
CA ASP A 29 4.13 -21.49 -9.09
C ASP A 29 5.54 -21.83 -9.59
N LEU A 30 6.22 -20.88 -10.21
CA LEU A 30 7.61 -21.01 -10.68
C LEU A 30 8.64 -20.67 -9.61
N LEU A 31 8.25 -19.98 -8.52
CA LEU A 31 9.19 -19.54 -7.49
C LEU A 31 9.67 -20.68 -6.59
N SER A 32 10.92 -20.57 -6.15
CA SER A 32 11.47 -21.45 -5.13
C SER A 32 10.75 -21.29 -3.78
N LYS A 33 10.72 -22.35 -2.96
CA LYS A 33 10.14 -22.30 -1.61
C LYS A 33 10.75 -21.16 -0.76
N LYS A 34 12.05 -20.92 -0.93
CA LYS A 34 12.77 -19.84 -0.26
C LYS A 34 12.19 -18.48 -0.68
N SER A 35 12.07 -18.24 -1.98
CA SER A 35 11.60 -16.96 -2.51
C SER A 35 10.13 -16.69 -2.18
N ARG A 36 9.27 -17.72 -2.22
CA ARG A 36 7.88 -17.63 -1.72
C ARG A 36 7.82 -17.24 -0.25
N THR A 37 8.67 -17.83 0.59
CA THR A 37 8.69 -17.54 2.04
C THR A 37 9.09 -16.08 2.30
N VAL A 38 10.09 -15.59 1.58
CA VAL A 38 10.55 -14.19 1.68
C VAL A 38 9.45 -13.24 1.21
N ASP A 39 8.81 -13.51 0.07
CA ASP A 39 7.73 -12.66 -0.45
C ASP A 39 6.51 -12.61 0.48
N LEU A 40 6.10 -13.73 1.08
CA LEU A 40 5.06 -13.76 2.12
C LEU A 40 5.43 -12.90 3.33
N GLY A 41 6.71 -12.89 3.71
CA GLY A 41 7.22 -11.99 4.74
C GLY A 41 6.98 -10.53 4.40
N PHE A 42 7.29 -10.11 3.17
CA PHE A 42 7.01 -8.76 2.69
C PHE A 42 5.50 -8.46 2.65
N GLN A 43 4.68 -9.38 2.13
CA GLN A 43 3.22 -9.20 2.07
C GLN A 43 2.62 -9.01 3.47
N LYS A 44 3.11 -9.77 4.47
CA LYS A 44 2.67 -9.65 5.86
C LYS A 44 2.94 -8.27 6.46
N VAL A 45 4.05 -7.63 6.07
CA VAL A 45 4.39 -6.25 6.48
C VAL A 45 3.57 -5.23 5.67
N GLN A 46 3.36 -5.48 4.39
CA GLN A 46 2.62 -4.58 3.51
C GLN A 46 1.11 -4.54 3.81
N GLY A 47 0.53 -5.62 4.35
CA GLY A 47 -0.88 -5.68 4.77
C GLY A 47 -1.33 -4.50 5.63
N PRO A 48 -0.79 -4.36 6.86
CA PRO A 48 -1.06 -3.23 7.74
C PRO A 48 -0.79 -1.86 7.10
N PHE A 49 0.28 -1.78 6.31
CA PHE A 49 0.67 -0.55 5.64
C PHE A 49 -0.39 -0.05 4.64
N MET A 50 -0.98 -0.95 3.86
CA MET A 50 -2.06 -0.61 2.92
C MET A 50 -3.37 -0.25 3.61
N GLN A 51 -3.65 -0.86 4.77
CA GLN A 51 -4.80 -0.49 5.61
C GLN A 51 -4.66 0.93 6.16
N GLU A 52 -3.45 1.31 6.60
CA GLU A 52 -3.18 2.66 7.09
C GLU A 52 -3.33 3.67 5.95
N LEU A 53 -2.78 3.37 4.77
CA LEU A 53 -2.92 4.24 3.59
C LEU A 53 -4.39 4.44 3.19
N SER A 54 -5.21 3.39 3.29
CA SER A 54 -6.67 3.48 3.08
C SER A 54 -7.34 4.36 4.12
N THR A 55 -6.97 4.22 5.39
CA THR A 55 -7.50 5.02 6.50
C THR A 55 -7.18 6.52 6.33
N LEU A 56 -5.92 6.85 5.99
CA LEU A 56 -5.50 8.23 5.72
C LEU A 56 -6.23 8.81 4.51
N THR A 57 -6.46 8.02 3.47
CA THR A 57 -7.22 8.45 2.28
C THR A 57 -8.67 8.79 2.63
N ILE A 58 -9.32 7.98 3.49
CA ILE A 58 -10.67 8.27 3.99
C ILE A 58 -10.69 9.56 4.82
N LEU A 59 -9.68 9.77 5.68
CA LEU A 59 -9.55 10.99 6.46
C LEU A 59 -9.38 12.22 5.57
N ALA A 60 -8.53 12.15 4.55
CA ALA A 60 -8.33 13.22 3.58
C ALA A 60 -9.64 13.58 2.87
N ASN A 61 -10.44 12.57 2.48
CA ASN A 61 -11.75 12.80 1.86
C ASN A 61 -12.74 13.50 2.81
N ARG A 62 -12.72 13.19 4.11
CA ARG A 62 -13.56 13.87 5.12
C ARG A 62 -13.15 15.33 5.26
N LEU A 63 -11.86 15.59 5.46
CA LEU A 63 -11.31 16.95 5.58
C LEU A 63 -11.58 17.78 4.31
N LEU A 64 -11.47 17.19 3.12
CA LEU A 64 -11.78 17.87 1.86
C LEU A 64 -13.24 18.33 1.80
N LYS A 65 -14.19 17.55 2.34
CA LYS A 65 -15.60 17.96 2.43
C LYS A 65 -15.78 19.14 3.39
N ASP A 66 -15.07 19.13 4.52
CA ASP A 66 -15.13 20.21 5.51
C ASP A 66 -14.52 21.51 4.98
N VAL A 67 -13.41 21.44 4.24
CA VAL A 67 -12.81 22.59 3.54
C VAL A 67 -13.78 23.22 2.55
N LYS A 68 -14.48 22.40 1.75
CA LYS A 68 -15.48 22.88 0.78
C LYS A 68 -16.63 23.63 1.46
N ASN A 69 -17.00 23.23 2.68
CA ASN A 69 -18.14 23.80 3.41
C ASN A 69 -17.78 25.00 4.29
N ASN A 70 -16.57 25.06 4.88
CA ASN A 70 -16.22 26.03 5.92
C ASN A 70 -14.97 26.90 5.66
N LYS A 71 -14.28 26.75 4.51
CA LYS A 71 -13.11 27.56 4.08
C LYS A 71 -12.16 28.03 5.21
N ASN A 72 -11.88 27.16 6.16
CA ASN A 72 -10.96 27.45 7.26
C ASN A 72 -9.52 27.12 6.82
N THR A 73 -8.65 28.13 6.78
CA THR A 73 -7.25 28.00 6.33
C THR A 73 -6.48 26.92 7.09
N ASN A 74 -6.73 26.74 8.38
CA ASN A 74 -6.07 25.70 9.19
C ASN A 74 -6.43 24.28 8.69
N ILE A 75 -7.69 24.05 8.32
CA ILE A 75 -8.14 22.75 7.79
C ILE A 75 -7.50 22.49 6.41
N CYS A 76 -7.30 23.53 5.60
CA CYS A 76 -6.58 23.41 4.32
C CYS A 76 -5.12 22.97 4.54
N ASP A 77 -4.42 23.58 5.50
CA ASP A 77 -3.02 23.24 5.79
C ASP A 77 -2.88 21.80 6.31
N VAL A 78 -3.78 21.37 7.20
CA VAL A 78 -3.83 19.98 7.70
C VAL A 78 -4.11 19.00 6.57
N LEU A 79 -5.05 19.31 5.68
CA LEU A 79 -5.35 18.49 4.51
C LEU A 79 -4.12 18.38 3.58
N GLN A 80 -3.41 19.47 3.34
CA GLN A 80 -2.21 19.46 2.50
C GLN A 80 -1.13 18.56 3.09
N GLN A 81 -0.83 18.70 4.39
CA GLN A 81 0.14 17.85 5.08
C GLN A 81 -0.23 16.36 5.02
N LEU A 82 -1.52 16.05 5.17
CA LEU A 82 -2.02 14.69 5.04
C LEU A 82 -1.84 14.13 3.62
N MET A 83 -2.15 14.92 2.60
CA MET A 83 -1.97 14.54 1.20
C MET A 83 -0.49 14.28 0.87
N ASP A 84 0.41 15.14 1.35
CA ASP A 84 1.85 14.95 1.17
C ASP A 84 2.32 13.65 1.84
N GLY A 85 1.81 13.34 3.04
CA GLY A 85 2.06 12.08 3.73
C GLY A 85 1.57 10.85 2.94
N ILE A 86 0.36 10.91 2.39
CA ILE A 86 -0.20 9.85 1.53
C ILE A 86 0.67 9.63 0.29
N VAL A 87 1.15 10.70 -0.35
CA VAL A 87 2.06 10.61 -1.51
C VAL A 87 3.37 9.94 -1.13
N LEU A 88 3.98 10.32 0.00
CA LEU A 88 5.23 9.70 0.48
C LEU A 88 5.04 8.20 0.77
N LEU A 89 3.94 7.83 1.42
CA LEU A 89 3.61 6.43 1.70
C LEU A 89 3.33 5.65 0.40
N GLY A 90 2.60 6.24 -0.54
CA GLY A 90 2.37 5.65 -1.86
C GLY A 90 3.68 5.38 -2.61
N ASN A 91 4.62 6.33 -2.58
CA ASN A 91 5.94 6.16 -3.18
C ASN A 91 6.77 5.09 -2.46
N ALA A 92 6.72 5.01 -1.13
CA ALA A 92 7.37 3.94 -0.37
C ALA A 92 6.80 2.56 -0.75
N ASN A 93 5.48 2.46 -0.92
CA ASN A 93 4.83 1.24 -1.40
C ASN A 93 5.34 0.81 -2.77
N TRP A 94 5.40 1.76 -3.69
CA TRP A 94 5.88 1.53 -5.06
C TRP A 94 7.30 0.98 -5.05
N ASN A 95 8.20 1.61 -4.30
CA ASN A 95 9.58 1.15 -4.16
C ASN A 95 9.66 -0.27 -3.55
N LEU A 96 8.83 -0.58 -2.56
CA LEU A 96 8.74 -1.93 -2.00
C LEU A 96 8.31 -2.95 -3.07
N ILE A 97 7.29 -2.64 -3.87
CA ILE A 97 6.81 -3.52 -4.95
C ILE A 97 7.92 -3.75 -5.98
N MET A 98 8.63 -2.68 -6.38
CA MET A 98 9.75 -2.79 -7.32
C MET A 98 10.87 -3.69 -6.77
N LYS A 99 11.23 -3.55 -5.49
CA LYS A 99 12.24 -4.39 -4.84
C LYS A 99 11.82 -5.86 -4.75
N ARG A 100 10.55 -6.13 -4.45
CA ARG A 100 9.98 -7.49 -4.49
C ARG A 100 10.05 -8.08 -5.90
N GLN A 101 9.71 -7.30 -6.93
CA GLN A 101 9.81 -7.72 -8.32
C GLN A 101 11.25 -8.02 -8.74
N GLU A 102 12.23 -7.19 -8.38
CA GLU A 102 13.65 -7.45 -8.64
C GLU A 102 14.11 -8.76 -7.98
N PHE A 103 13.73 -8.97 -6.72
CA PHE A 103 14.03 -10.20 -5.99
C PHE A 103 13.44 -11.44 -6.68
N ILE A 104 12.16 -11.38 -7.06
CA ILE A 104 11.47 -12.44 -7.80
C ILE A 104 12.16 -12.73 -9.14
N LYS A 105 12.50 -11.69 -9.91
CA LYS A 105 13.19 -11.84 -11.20
C LYS A 105 14.53 -12.56 -11.05
N SER A 106 15.27 -12.28 -9.97
CA SER A 106 16.56 -12.93 -9.72
C SER A 106 16.44 -14.44 -9.40
N ASP A 107 15.30 -14.88 -8.84
CA ASP A 107 15.02 -16.30 -8.60
C ASP A 107 14.62 -17.03 -9.88
N LEU A 108 13.84 -16.37 -10.76
CA LEU A 108 13.36 -16.95 -12.02
C LEU A 108 14.44 -17.02 -13.10
N ASN A 109 15.33 -16.03 -13.15
CA ASN A 109 16.42 -15.95 -14.12
C ASN A 109 17.74 -15.79 -13.36
N PRO A 110 18.28 -16.87 -12.76
CA PRO A 110 19.55 -16.79 -12.07
C PRO A 110 20.64 -16.37 -13.06
N PRO A 111 21.50 -15.38 -12.72
CA PRO A 111 22.60 -15.00 -13.59
C PRO A 111 23.52 -16.20 -13.78
N TYR A 112 23.66 -16.64 -15.04
CA TYR A 112 24.51 -17.72 -15.57
C TYR A 112 25.16 -18.65 -14.52
N THR A 113 24.59 -19.84 -14.32
CA THR A 113 25.33 -21.04 -13.88
C THR A 113 26.22 -21.57 -14.99
#